data_AF-N9LV15-F1
#
_entry.id   AF-N9LV15-F1
#
_cell.length_a   1.000
_cell.length_b   1.000
_cell.length_c   1.000
_cell.angle_alpha   90.00
_cell.angle_beta   90.00
_cell.angle_gamma   90.00
#
_symmetry.space_group_name_H-M   'P 1'
#
loop_
_entity.id
_entity.type
_entity.pdbx_description
1 polymer ?
#
loop_
_entity_poly.entity_id
_entity_poly.type
_entity_poly.pdbx_seq_one_letter_code
_entity_poly.pdbx_strand_id
1 'polypeptide(L)'
;MINMTQHKINSGYNKFLNKLVLWSYFYKKVEVEREKGFSPIKNYERMVSFQETVQEMLPDMEKLDRSKIRSYYPLVDDVALIQYFKEIVGR
;
A
#
# COMPACT_ATOMS: atom_id res chain seq x y z
N MET A 1 -0.51 -10.41 26.14
CA MET A 1 0.80 -10.38 25.45
C MET A 1 0.58 -10.90 24.03
N ILE A 2 1.06 -10.21 23.00
CA ILE A 2 0.91 -10.66 21.61
C ILE A 2 1.86 -11.85 21.40
N ASN A 3 1.35 -13.01 20.96
CA ASN A 3 2.21 -14.15 20.67
C ASN A 3 3.04 -13.89 19.39
N MET A 4 4.14 -14.63 19.20
CA MET A 4 5.06 -14.40 18.09
C MET A 4 4.37 -14.49 16.72
N THR A 5 3.39 -15.37 16.57
CA THR A 5 2.59 -15.52 15.35
C THR A 5 1.80 -14.25 15.03
N GLN A 6 1.09 -13.70 16.00
CA GLN A 6 0.32 -12.47 15.84
C GLN A 6 1.22 -11.26 15.60
N HIS A 7 2.42 -11.23 16.21
CA HIS A 7 3.40 -10.19 15.92
C HIS A 7 3.86 -10.23 14.45
N LYS A 8 4.13 -11.42 13.90
CA LYS A 8 4.48 -11.60 12.48
C LYS A 8 3.35 -11.15 11.55
N ILE A 9 2.09 -11.52 11.85
CA ILE A 9 0.92 -11.10 11.07
C ILE A 9 0.81 -9.57 11.07
N ASN A 10 0.86 -8.94 12.26
CA ASN A 10 0.78 -7.49 12.37
C ASN A 10 1.93 -6.80 11.63
N SER A 11 3.15 -7.30 11.78
CA SER A 11 4.34 -6.73 11.11
C SER A 11 4.23 -6.83 9.60
N GLY A 12 3.82 -7.99 9.08
CA GLY A 12 3.59 -8.20 7.65
C GLY A 12 2.54 -7.26 7.07
N TYR A 13 1.39 -7.14 7.75
CA TYR A 13 0.32 -6.26 7.31
C TYR A 13 0.71 -4.78 7.36
N ASN A 14 1.40 -4.35 8.42
CA ASN A 14 1.87 -2.96 8.52
C ASN A 14 2.95 -2.63 7.49
N LYS A 15 3.80 -3.61 7.14
CA LYS A 15 4.75 -3.45 6.04
C LYS A 15 4.02 -3.27 4.72
N PHE A 16 3.01 -4.09 4.43
CA PHE A 16 2.15 -3.94 3.27
C PHE A 16 1.48 -2.57 3.23
N LEU A 17 0.83 -2.17 4.33
CA LEU A 17 0.11 -0.90 4.41
C LEU A 17 1.03 0.31 4.22
N ASN A 18 2.25 0.26 4.76
CA ASN A 18 3.25 1.30 4.52
C ASN A 18 3.59 1.45 3.02
N LYS A 19 3.77 0.33 2.30
CA LYS A 19 4.06 0.36 0.86
C LYS A 19 2.87 0.87 0.06
N LEU A 20 1.66 0.48 0.44
CA LEU A 20 0.43 0.94 -0.19
C LEU A 20 0.22 2.45 0.01
N VAL A 21 0.46 2.97 1.21
CA VAL A 21 0.41 4.42 1.48
C VAL A 21 1.44 5.17 0.64
N LEU A 22 2.68 4.69 0.59
CA LEU A 22 3.74 5.31 -0.21
C LEU A 22 3.42 5.29 -1.71
N TRP A 23 2.93 4.17 -2.23
CA TRP A 23 2.45 4.07 -3.60
C TRP A 23 1.39 5.15 -3.88
N SER A 24 0.38 5.29 -3.02
CA SER A 24 -0.73 6.24 -3.22
C SER A 24 -0.25 7.69 -3.23
N TYR A 25 0.73 8.02 -2.39
CA TYR A 25 1.37 9.32 -2.36
C TYR A 25 2.11 9.60 -3.68
N PHE A 26 2.95 8.67 -4.13
CA PHE A 26 3.72 8.86 -5.36
C PHE A 26 2.83 8.86 -6.60
N TYR A 27 1.76 8.06 -6.64
CA TYR A 27 0.78 8.08 -7.71
C TYR A 27 0.17 9.48 -7.86
N LYS A 28 -0.42 10.03 -6.80
CA LYS A 28 -0.99 11.39 -6.81
C LYS A 28 0.04 12.46 -7.16
N LYS A 29 1.27 12.32 -6.68
CA LYS A 29 2.34 13.26 -6.99
C LYS A 29 2.72 13.24 -8.47
N VAL A 30 2.85 12.05 -9.05
CA VAL A 30 3.12 11.88 -10.49
C VAL A 30 2.01 12.47 -11.34
N GLU A 31 0.74 12.27 -10.97
CA GLU A 31 -0.40 12.88 -11.65
C GLU A 31 -0.31 14.41 -11.64
N VAL A 32 -0.16 15.01 -10.45
CA VAL A 32 -0.05 16.48 -10.31
C VAL A 32 1.16 17.04 -11.06
N GLU A 33 2.29 16.35 -11.07
CA GLU A 33 3.48 16.80 -11.81
C GLU A 33 3.25 16.72 -13.33
N ARG A 34 2.58 15.68 -13.82
CA ARG A 34 2.21 15.55 -15.25
C ARG A 34 1.22 16.63 -15.68
N GLU A 35 0.21 16.93 -14.86
CA GLU A 35 -0.76 18.00 -15.12
C GLU A 35 -0.09 19.37 -15.25
N LYS A 36 0.99 19.60 -14.51
CA LYS A 36 1.81 20.82 -14.58
C LYS A 36 2.82 20.82 -15.74
N GLY A 37 2.83 19.79 -16.58
CA GLY A 37 3.75 19.66 -17.72
C GLY A 37 5.16 19.21 -17.35
N PHE A 38 5.39 18.72 -16.13
CA PHE A 38 6.68 18.15 -15.74
C PHE A 38 6.79 16.67 -16.15
N SER A 39 8.04 16.19 -16.24
CA SER A 39 8.35 14.76 -16.40
C SER A 39 8.83 14.15 -15.08
N PRO A 40 7.96 13.50 -14.30
CA PRO A 40 8.26 13.07 -12.94
C PRO A 40 8.99 11.73 -12.85
N ILE A 41 10.11 11.57 -13.57
CA ILE A 41 10.81 10.28 -13.77
C ILE A 41 11.09 9.57 -12.44
N LYS A 42 11.79 10.22 -11.50
CA LYS A 42 12.16 9.60 -10.21
C LYS A 42 10.97 9.25 -9.32
N ASN A 43 9.92 10.08 -9.35
CA ASN A 43 8.71 9.80 -8.56
C ASN A 43 7.92 8.64 -9.19
N TYR A 44 7.90 8.56 -10.52
CA TYR A 44 7.31 7.45 -11.26
C TYR A 44 8.04 6.13 -11.01
N GLU A 45 9.38 6.11 -11.06
CA GLU A 45 10.17 4.90 -10.72
C GLU A 45 9.87 4.39 -9.31
N ARG A 46 9.77 5.30 -8.33
CA ARG A 46 9.38 4.95 -6.96
C ARG A 46 7.96 4.43 -6.88
N MET A 47 7.02 5.07 -7.58
CA MET A 47 5.63 4.62 -7.66
C MET A 47 5.57 3.18 -8.20
N VAL A 48 6.25 2.88 -9.29
CA VAL A 48 6.29 1.53 -9.90
C VAL A 48 6.89 0.51 -8.93
N SER A 49 8.01 0.82 -8.29
CA SER A 49 8.64 -0.09 -7.32
C SER A 49 7.72 -0.43 -6.14
N PHE A 50 6.99 0.56 -5.61
CA PHE A 50 5.99 0.30 -4.57
C PHE A 50 4.78 -0.46 -5.11
N GLN A 51 4.34 -0.18 -6.33
CA GLN A 51 3.25 -0.90 -6.99
C GLN A 51 3.56 -2.39 -7.08
N GLU A 52 4.74 -2.76 -7.58
CA GLU A 52 5.19 -4.15 -7.69
C GLU A 52 5.20 -4.84 -6.33
N THR A 53 5.75 -4.18 -5.31
CA THR A 53 5.78 -4.72 -3.93
C THR A 53 4.36 -4.93 -3.38
N VAL A 54 3.44 -3.99 -3.61
CA VAL A 54 2.04 -4.10 -3.17
C VAL A 54 1.34 -5.23 -3.91
N GLN A 55 1.54 -5.37 -5.23
CA GLN A 55 0.98 -6.46 -6.02
C GLN A 55 1.45 -7.84 -5.56
N GLU A 56 2.73 -7.98 -5.21
CA GLU A 56 3.29 -9.22 -4.70
C GLU A 56 2.67 -9.62 -3.36
N MET A 57 2.53 -8.66 -2.44
CA MET A 57 2.04 -8.92 -1.08
C MET A 57 0.52 -9.05 -0.98
N LEU A 58 -0.24 -8.40 -1.87
CA LEU A 58 -1.69 -8.25 -1.77
C LEU A 58 -2.44 -9.60 -1.62
N PRO A 59 -2.18 -10.65 -2.44
CA PRO A 59 -2.93 -11.91 -2.33
C PRO A 59 -2.84 -12.57 -0.96
N ASP A 60 -1.70 -12.44 -0.28
CA ASP A 60 -1.53 -13.01 1.06
C ASP A 60 -2.18 -12.15 2.12
N MET A 61 -2.17 -10.83 1.96
CA MET A 61 -2.86 -9.91 2.87
C MET A 61 -4.38 -10.08 2.82
N GLU A 62 -4.94 -10.43 1.66
CA GLU A 62 -6.38 -10.65 1.51
C GLU A 62 -6.89 -11.92 2.19
N LYS A 63 -6.02 -12.91 2.40
CA LYS A 63 -6.36 -14.14 3.13
C LYS A 63 -6.38 -13.92 4.66
N LEU A 64 -5.85 -12.80 5.14
CA LEU A 64 -5.77 -12.52 6.58
C LEU A 64 -7.13 -12.08 7.13
N ASP A 65 -7.46 -12.58 8.31
CA ASP A 65 -8.59 -12.08 9.09
C ASP A 65 -8.25 -10.69 9.66
N ARG A 66 -8.74 -9.65 9.01
CA ARG A 66 -8.45 -8.25 9.35
C ARG A 66 -8.92 -7.86 10.75
N SER A 67 -9.95 -8.51 11.29
CA SER A 67 -10.43 -8.24 12.66
C SER A 67 -9.36 -8.56 13.73
N LYS A 68 -8.39 -9.40 13.37
CA LYS A 68 -7.28 -9.83 14.23
C LYS A 68 -6.01 -9.00 14.02
N ILE A 69 -6.00 -8.07 13.07
CA ILE A 69 -4.81 -7.28 12.75
C ILE A 69 -4.78 -6.04 13.63
N ARG A 70 -3.63 -5.79 14.27
CA ARG A 70 -3.36 -4.50 14.92
C ARG A 70 -2.52 -3.64 14.00
N SER A 71 -3.19 -2.71 13.31
CA SER A 71 -2.53 -1.69 12.50
C SER A 71 -1.81 -0.68 13.40
N TYR A 72 -0.64 -0.22 12.95
CA TYR A 72 0.10 0.91 13.50
C TYR A 72 -0.32 2.24 12.86
N TYR A 73 -1.25 2.18 11.89
CA TYR A 73 -1.80 3.31 11.17
C TYR A 73 -3.32 3.39 11.42
N PRO A 74 -3.76 3.77 12.63
CA PRO A 74 -5.18 3.70 13.02
C PRO A 74 -6.09 4.66 12.25
N LEU A 75 -5.52 5.65 11.55
CA LEU A 75 -6.25 6.66 10.79
C LEU A 75 -6.31 6.37 9.28
N VAL A 76 -5.64 5.30 8.83
CA VAL A 76 -5.67 4.91 7.42
C VAL A 76 -6.83 3.95 7.22
N ASP A 77 -7.77 4.34 6.36
CA ASP A 77 -8.77 3.42 5.82
C ASP A 77 -8.10 2.49 4.81
N ASP A 78 -7.57 1.37 5.32
CA ASP A 78 -6.85 0.39 4.54
C ASP A 78 -7.75 -0.32 3.51
N VAL A 79 -9.02 -0.54 3.83
CA VAL A 79 -10.01 -1.11 2.92
C VAL A 79 -10.21 -0.20 1.70
N ALA A 80 -10.51 1.08 1.93
CA ALA A 80 -10.70 2.03 0.84
C ALA A 80 -9.41 2.20 0.02
N LEU A 81 -8.26 2.22 0.68
CA LEU A 81 -6.98 2.38 -0.01
C LEU A 81 -6.60 1.16 -0.87
N ILE A 82 -6.89 -0.07 -0.40
CA ILE A 82 -6.70 -1.30 -1.20
C ILE A 82 -7.63 -1.28 -2.40
N GLN A 83 -8.89 -0.88 -2.22
CA GLN A 83 -9.86 -0.81 -3.32
C GLN A 83 -9.41 0.20 -4.38
N TYR A 84 -9.01 1.40 -3.95
CA TYR A 84 -8.44 2.43 -4.81
C TYR A 84 -7.22 1.92 -5.60
N PHE A 85 -6.33 1.17 -4.95
CA PHE A 85 -5.20 0.54 -5.62
C PHE A 85 -5.62 -0.43 -6.73
N LYS A 86 -6.57 -1.32 -6.45
CA LYS A 86 -7.06 -2.30 -7.42
C LYS A 86 -7.71 -1.66 -8.63
N GLU A 87 -8.49 -0.60 -8.41
CA GLU A 87 -9.18 0.15 -9.47
C GLU A 87 -8.19 0.80 -10.45
N ILE A 88 -7.08 1.33 -9.94
CA ILE A 88 -6.05 1.99 -10.77
C ILE A 88 -5.15 0.97 -11.47
N VAL A 89 -4.74 -0.08 -10.75
CA VAL A 89 -3.68 -0.99 -11.23
C VAL A 89 -4.24 -2.16 -12.03
N GLY A 90 -5.55 -2.44 -11.94
CA GLY A 90 -6.24 -3.39 -12.82
C GLY A 90 -5.89 -4.85 -12.57
N ARG A 91 -5.97 -5.32 -11.32
CA ARG A 91 -6.03 -6.75 -10.96
C ARG A 91 -6.93 -6.98 -9.75
#